data_AF-K5WQ46-F1
#
_entry.id   AF-K5WQ46-F1
#
_cell.length_a   1.000
_cell.length_b   1.000
_cell.length_c   1.000
_cell.angle_alpha   90.00
_cell.angle_beta   90.00
_cell.angle_gamma   90.00
#
_symmetry.space_group_name_H-M   'P 1'
#
loop_
_entity.id
_entity.type
_entity.pdbx_description
1 polymer ?
#
loop_
_entity_poly.entity_id
_entity_poly.type
_entity_poly.pdbx_seq_one_letter_code
_entity_poly.pdbx_strand_id
1 'polypeptide(L)' 'RRICPGIPLAEQEIFLAIAGLLWAFNMEQLPNEPIDLTEYDGLSGRSPVPFRIKMTPRDGRVKEVLAL' A
#
# COMPACT_ATOMS: atom_id res chain seq x y z
N ARG A 1 -18.85 -21.89 -8.64
CA ARG A 1 -18.16 -21.87 -9.96
C ARG A 1 -17.77 -20.45 -10.44
N ARG A 2 -17.86 -19.40 -9.61
CA ARG A 2 -17.45 -18.02 -9.95
C ARG A 2 -16.24 -17.60 -9.11
N ILE A 3 -15.22 -18.45 -9.09
CA ILE A 3 -13.96 -18.10 -8.43
C ILE A 3 -13.12 -17.28 -9.42
N CYS A 4 -12.46 -16.23 -8.92
CA CYS A 4 -11.64 -15.41 -9.78
C CYS A 4 -10.47 -16.26 -10.31
N PRO A 5 -10.33 -16.44 -11.64
CA PRO A 5 -9.26 -17.25 -12.21
C PRO A 5 -7.88 -16.62 -11.99
N GLY A 6 -7.84 -15.32 -11.69
CA GLY A 6 -6.62 -14.55 -11.42
C GLY A 6 -6.16 -14.55 -9.96
N ILE A 7 -6.84 -15.24 -9.03
CA ILE A 7 -6.45 -15.26 -7.61
C ILE A 7 -4.97 -15.58 -7.41
N PRO A 8 -4.41 -16.66 -8.02
CA PRO A 8 -3.02 -17.00 -7.77
C PRO A 8 -2.04 -15.90 -8.20
N LEU A 9 -2.34 -15.20 -9.31
CA LEU A 9 -1.50 -14.09 -9.79
C LEU A 9 -1.62 -12.88 -8.86
N ALA A 10 -2.84 -12.50 -8.49
CA ALA A 10 -3.09 -11.37 -7.60
C ALA A 10 -2.43 -11.57 -6.23
N GLU A 11 -2.43 -12.80 -5.70
CA GLU A 11 -1.76 -13.13 -4.44
C GLU A 11 -0.25 -12.91 -4.52
N GLN A 12 0.41 -13.31 -5.62
CA GLN A 12 1.84 -13.07 -5.81
C GLN A 12 2.16 -11.58 -5.99
N GLU A 13 1.33 -10.87 -6.75
CA GLU A 13 1.49 -9.43 -6.98
C GLU A 13 1.37 -8.63 -5.67
N ILE A 14 0.31 -8.90 -4.90
CA ILE A 14 0.09 -8.25 -3.59
C ILE A 14 1.24 -8.58 -2.64
N PHE A 15 1.70 -9.84 -2.61
CA PHE A 15 2.83 -10.23 -1.76
C PHE A 15 4.09 -9.41 -2.06
N LEU A 16 4.50 -9.35 -3.33
CA LEU A 16 5.71 -8.63 -3.73
C LEU A 16 5.59 -7.13 -3.49
N ALA A 17 4.43 -6.54 -3.82
CA ALA A 17 4.18 -5.12 -3.62
C ALA A 17 4.25 -4.75 -2.13
N ILE A 18 3.51 -5.46 -1.27
CA ILE A 18 3.47 -5.18 0.16
C ILE A 18 4.83 -5.47 0.83
N ALA A 19 5.48 -6.58 0.48
CA ALA A 19 6.81 -6.90 1.00
C ALA A 19 7.84 -5.82 0.64
N GLY A 20 7.83 -5.34 -0.61
CA GLY A 20 8.71 -4.26 -1.06
C GLY A 20 8.46 -2.95 -0.32
N LEU A 21 7.18 -2.56 -0.17
CA LEU A 21 6.80 -1.35 0.57
C LEU A 21 7.24 -1.41 2.04
N LEU A 22 6.99 -2.54 2.71
CA LEU A 22 7.38 -2.76 4.11
C LEU A 22 8.91 -2.84 4.28
N TRP A 23 9.63 -3.40 3.32
CA TRP A 23 11.08 -3.45 3.33
C TRP A 23 11.69 -2.06 3.17
N ALA A 24 11.15 -1.24 2.25
CA ALA A 24 11.74 0.04 1.88
C ALA A 24 11.35 1.20 2.81
N PHE A 25 10.09 1.29 3.26
CA PHE A 25 9.57 2.53 3.85
C PHE A 25 8.98 2.35 5.25
N ASN A 26 9.19 3.36 6.10
CA ASN A 26 8.31 3.63 7.24
C ASN A 26 7.13 4.43 6.71
N MET A 27 5.92 3.91 6.93
CA MET A 27 4.66 4.49 6.48
C MET A 27 3.87 4.95 7.71
N GLU A 28 3.61 6.24 7.80
CA GLU A 28 2.97 6.87 8.95
C GLU A 28 1.77 7.71 8.49
N GLN A 29 0.71 7.68 9.30
CA GLN A 29 -0.41 8.60 9.15
C GLN A 29 0.04 10.03 9.46
N LEU A 30 -0.54 11.01 8.76
CA LEU A 30 -0.29 12.42 9.04
C LEU A 30 -1.03 12.83 10.32
N PRO A 31 -0.39 13.51 11.30
CA PRO A 31 -1.02 13.84 12.58
C PRO A 31 -2.31 14.66 12.47
N ASN A 32 -2.41 15.51 11.45
CA ASN A 32 -3.54 16.42 11.24
C ASN A 32 -4.60 15.86 10.26
N GLU A 33 -4.35 14.68 9.67
CA GLU A 33 -5.20 14.08 8.65
C GLU A 33 -5.31 12.56 8.91
N PRO A 34 -6.07 12.16 9.94
CA PRO A 34 -6.29 10.76 10.21
C PRO A 34 -7.05 10.11 9.05
N ILE A 35 -6.61 8.91 8.68
CA ILE A 35 -7.18 8.06 7.65
C ILE A 35 -8.46 7.43 8.20
N ASP A 36 -9.58 7.66 7.51
CA ASP A 36 -10.83 6.96 7.79
C ASP A 36 -10.79 5.56 7.19
N LEU A 37 -11.03 4.53 8.01
CA LEU A 37 -11.04 3.12 7.59
C LEU A 37 -12.44 2.64 7.19
N THR A 38 -13.44 3.50 7.30
CA THR A 38 -14.86 3.21 7.07
C THR A 38 -15.43 3.89 5.84
N GLU A 39 -14.76 4.94 5.34
CA GLU A 39 -15.18 5.69 4.17
C GLU A 39 -14.67 5.06 2.87
N TYR A 40 -15.58 4.84 1.91
CA TYR A 40 -15.29 4.20 0.62
C TYR A 40 -15.93 4.99 -0.53
N ASP A 41 -15.28 4.99 -1.70
CA ASP A 41 -15.75 5.72 -2.89
C ASP A 41 -16.99 5.10 -3.57
N GLY A 42 -17.33 3.86 -3.19
CA GLY A 42 -18.49 3.13 -3.72
C GLY A 42 -18.34 2.64 -5.16
N LEU A 43 -17.18 2.79 -5.80
CA LEU A 43 -16.97 2.46 -7.22
C LEU A 43 -16.61 0.98 -7.42
N SER A 44 -15.53 0.53 -6.78
CA SER A 44 -14.99 -0.83 -6.98
C SER A 44 -14.93 -1.60 -5.67
N GLY A 45 -16.04 -2.23 -5.30
CA GLY A 45 -16.13 -3.18 -4.19
C GLY A 45 -16.07 -2.51 -2.81
N ARG A 46 -14.91 -1.94 -2.44
CA ARG A 46 -14.60 -1.19 -1.20
C ARG A 46 -13.26 -0.44 -1.35
N SER A 47 -13.11 0.42 -2.35
CA SER A 47 -11.91 1.28 -2.44
C SER A 47 -12.02 2.44 -1.45
N PRO A 48 -11.01 2.68 -0.59
CA PRO A 48 -11.03 3.83 0.31
C PRO A 48 -11.01 5.12 -0.50
N VAL A 49 -11.56 6.19 0.05
CA VAL A 49 -11.38 7.54 -0.51
C VAL A 49 -9.89 7.92 -0.52
N PRO A 50 -9.43 8.81 -1.42
CA PRO A 50 -8.03 9.23 -1.46
C PRO A 50 -7.55 9.77 -0.10
N PHE A 51 -6.43 9.24 0.40
CA PHE A 51 -5.80 9.66 1.64
C PHE A 51 -4.31 9.93 1.44
N ARG A 52 -3.69 10.62 2.41
CA ARG A 52 -2.26 10.94 2.39
C ARG A 52 -1.54 10.28 3.54
N ILE A 53 -0.30 9.85 3.28
CA ILE A 53 0.60 9.31 4.29
C ILE A 53 1.99 9.92 4.13
N LYS A 54 2.76 9.87 5.21
CA LYS A 54 4.19 10.14 5.17
C LYS A 54 4.92 8.83 4.91
N MET A 55 5.70 8.80 3.83
CA MET A 55 6.59 7.68 3.52
C MET A 55 8.04 8.14 3.67
N THR A 56 8.83 7.41 4.45
CA THR A 56 10.26 7.71 4.64
C THR A 56 11.09 6.44 4.42
N PRO A 57 12.20 6.49 3.66
CA PRO A 57 13.09 5.34 3.52
C PRO A 57 13.57 4.85 4.89
N ARG A 58 13.57 3.53 5.10
CA ARG A 58 13.90 2.91 6.39
C ARG A 58 15.32 3.17 6.85
N ASP A 59 16.28 3.10 5.92
CA ASP A 59 17.68 3.41 6.19
C ASP A 59 18.38 3.97 4.93
N GLY A 60 19.65 4.32 5.06
CA GLY A 60 20.45 4.87 3.96
C GLY A 60 20.65 3.91 2.80
N ARG A 61 20.73 2.60 3.06
CA ARG A 61 20.92 1.58 2.01
C ARG A 61 19.71 1.47 1.12
N VAL A 62 18.51 1.64 1.67
CA VAL A 62 17.28 1.68 0.86
C VAL A 62 17.33 2.84 -0.15
N LYS A 63 17.83 4.02 0.26
CA LYS A 63 17.97 5.16 -0.66
C LYS A 63 18.94 4.86 -1.80
N GLU A 64 20.07 4.22 -1.48
CA GLU A 64 21.05 3.80 -2.49
C GLU A 64 20.45 2.80 -3.49
N VAL A 65 19.75 1.77 -3.00
CA VAL A 65 19.13 0.73 -3.85
C VAL A 65 18.03 1.31 -4.75
N LEU A 66 17.23 2.24 -4.23
CA LEU A 66 16.11 2.84 -4.96
C LEU A 66 16.49 4.12 -5.73
N ALA A 67 17.75 4.56 -5.66
CA ALA A 67 18.23 5.82 -6.24
C ALA A 67 17.40 7.05 -5.84
N LEU A 68 17.05 7.13 -4.54
CA LEU A 68 16.26 8.21 -3.92
C LEU A 68 17.11 9.31 -3.26
#